data_AF-A0A957KA62-F1
#
_entry.id   AF-A0A957KA62-F1
#
_cell.length_a   1.000
_cell.length_b   1.000
_cell.length_c   1.000
_cell.angle_alpha   90.00
_cell.angle_beta   90.00
_cell.angle_gamma   90.00
#
_symmetry.space_group_name_H-M   'P 1'
#
loop_
_entity.id
_entity.type
_entity.pdbx_description
1 polymer ?
#
loop_
_entity_poly.entity_id
_entity_poly.type
_entity_poly.pdbx_seq_one_letter_code
_entity_poly.pdbx_strand_id
1 'polypeptide(L)'
;NYVWEFGDRLRAQGPDELTRAVDQISRAFLARLEAIVADLQPIVFFFDSYNHHLAAADTREWIRTRFMPWLATPAADGVVAVVTEEALPGELQTQFRLGARLVPTELHDLTERDIRQYLTQIRLLTPSEAEWQEALTFGKKPATLATIADVIERRTVQDSAPGPPGDSFWDNL
;
A
#
# COMPACT_ATOMS: atom_id res chain seq x y z
N ASN A 1 7.14 -19.63 -17.53
CA ASN A 1 6.85 -21.07 -17.33
C ASN A 1 7.86 -21.79 -16.44
N TYR A 2 9.17 -21.53 -16.51
CA TYR A 2 10.18 -22.20 -15.67
C TYR A 2 10.00 -22.08 -14.15
N VAL A 3 9.60 -20.92 -13.64
CA VAL A 3 9.45 -20.68 -12.19
C VAL A 3 8.27 -21.49 -11.62
N TRP A 4 7.18 -21.59 -12.39
CA TRP A 4 5.99 -22.34 -11.98
C TRP A 4 6.25 -23.86 -12.02
N GLU A 5 6.89 -24.36 -13.08
CA GLU A 5 7.27 -25.79 -13.17
C GLU A 5 8.24 -26.22 -12.08
N PHE A 6 9.20 -25.36 -11.71
CA PHE A 6 10.09 -25.62 -10.58
C PHE A 6 9.32 -25.69 -9.25
N GLY A 7 8.40 -24.75 -9.04
CA GLY A 7 7.53 -24.73 -7.86
C GLY A 7 6.66 -25.98 -7.75
N ASP A 8 6.06 -26.43 -8.85
CA ASP A 8 5.23 -27.64 -8.88
C ASP A 8 6.04 -28.92 -8.63
N ARG A 9 7.25 -29.01 -9.20
CA ARG A 9 8.17 -30.14 -8.96
C ARG A 9 8.70 -30.17 -7.53
N LEU A 10 8.92 -29.00 -6.90
CA LEU A 10 9.27 -28.92 -5.48
C LEU A 10 8.12 -29.40 -4.60
N ARG A 11 6.88 -28.97 -4.89
CA ARG A 11 5.70 -29.37 -4.13
C ARG A 11 5.38 -30.87 -4.27
N ALA A 12 5.85 -31.50 -5.34
CA ALA A 12 5.74 -32.95 -5.55
C ALA A 12 6.79 -33.78 -4.78
N GLN A 13 7.77 -33.15 -4.11
CA GLN A 13 8.76 -33.86 -3.29
C GLN A 13 8.19 -34.26 -1.92
N GLY A 14 8.89 -35.15 -1.21
CA GLY A 14 8.57 -35.47 0.17
C GLY A 14 8.74 -34.26 1.11
N PRO A 15 8.06 -34.22 2.28
CA PRO A 15 8.09 -33.07 3.19
C PRO A 15 9.51 -32.65 3.64
N ASP A 16 10.40 -33.62 3.88
CA ASP A 16 11.78 -33.36 4.31
C ASP A 16 12.64 -32.75 3.20
N GLU A 17 12.44 -33.20 1.96
CA GLU A 17 13.16 -32.69 0.79
C GLU A 17 12.69 -31.28 0.43
N LEU A 18 11.38 -31.04 0.52
CA LEU A 18 10.80 -29.71 0.37
C LEU A 18 11.37 -28.74 1.43
N THR A 19 11.42 -29.16 2.69
CA THR A 19 11.99 -28.34 3.79
C THR A 19 13.46 -28.01 3.52
N ARG A 20 14.27 -29.01 3.14
CA ARG A 20 15.69 -28.81 2.80
C ARG A 20 15.87 -27.88 1.61
N ALA A 21 15.05 -28.04 0.57
CA ALA A 21 15.12 -27.20 -0.63
C ALA A 21 14.76 -25.74 -0.30
N VAL A 22 13.68 -25.51 0.47
CA VAL A 22 13.29 -24.18 0.95
C VAL A 22 14.41 -23.55 1.77
N ASP A 23 15.07 -24.31 2.66
CA ASP A 23 16.22 -23.83 3.43
C ASP A 23 17.42 -23.41 2.57
N GLN A 24 17.72 -24.19 1.52
CA GLN A 24 18.83 -23.88 0.61
C GLN A 24 18.51 -22.63 -0.22
N ILE A 25 17.30 -22.55 -0.78
CA ILE A 25 16.84 -21.40 -1.56
C ILE A 25 16.84 -20.14 -0.70
N SER A 26 16.33 -20.23 0.54
CA SER A 26 16.30 -19.09 1.47
C SER A 26 17.69 -18.56 1.77
N ARG A 27 18.65 -19.45 2.06
CA ARG A 27 20.04 -19.05 2.33
C ARG A 27 20.70 -18.42 1.12
N ALA A 28 20.54 -19.01 -0.07
CA ALA A 28 21.10 -18.46 -1.30
C ALA A 28 20.50 -17.09 -1.64
N PHE A 29 19.18 -16.94 -1.45
CA PHE A 29 18.47 -15.68 -1.65
C PHE A 29 19.01 -14.58 -0.72
N LEU A 30 19.07 -14.85 0.60
CA LEU A 30 19.53 -13.87 1.58
C LEU A 30 21.00 -13.49 1.36
N ALA A 31 21.88 -14.47 1.11
CA ALA A 31 23.29 -14.19 0.80
C ALA A 31 23.45 -13.33 -0.47
N ARG A 32 22.61 -13.57 -1.49
CA ARG A 32 22.61 -12.73 -2.69
C ARG A 32 22.09 -11.33 -2.38
N LEU A 33 21.05 -11.23 -1.56
CA LEU A 33 20.49 -9.95 -1.15
C LEU A 33 21.52 -9.13 -0.36
N GLU A 34 22.25 -9.74 0.58
CA GLU A 34 23.36 -9.10 1.31
C GLU A 34 24.41 -8.52 0.36
N ALA A 35 24.80 -9.26 -0.69
CA ALA A 35 25.73 -8.76 -1.69
C ALA A 35 25.16 -7.56 -2.46
N ILE A 36 23.88 -7.59 -2.86
CA ILE A 36 23.23 -6.48 -3.55
C ILE A 36 23.11 -5.26 -2.62
N VAL A 37 22.76 -5.49 -1.36
CA VAL A 37 22.68 -4.47 -0.32
C VAL A 37 24.04 -3.81 -0.19
N ALA A 38 25.14 -4.55 -0.01
CA ALA A 38 26.48 -3.96 0.08
C ALA A 38 26.84 -3.00 -1.07
N ASP A 39 26.31 -3.23 -2.27
CA ASP A 39 26.60 -2.43 -3.47
C ASP A 39 25.62 -1.26 -3.70
N LEU A 40 24.34 -1.38 -3.31
CA LEU A 40 23.24 -0.52 -3.81
C LEU A 40 22.37 0.18 -2.74
N GLN A 41 22.71 0.12 -1.45
CA GLN A 41 21.83 0.62 -0.37
C GLN A 41 21.22 2.02 -0.62
N PRO A 42 19.93 2.26 -0.28
CA PRO A 42 19.01 1.33 0.39
C PRO A 42 18.15 0.49 -0.56
N ILE A 43 17.82 -0.75 -0.15
CA ILE A 43 16.81 -1.58 -0.81
C ILE A 43 15.51 -1.52 0.00
N VAL A 44 14.41 -1.20 -0.67
CA VAL A 44 13.09 -1.13 -0.03
C VAL A 44 12.22 -2.29 -0.48
N PHE A 45 11.71 -3.06 0.48
CA PHE A 45 10.65 -4.04 0.27
C PHE A 45 9.32 -3.46 0.76
N PHE A 46 8.30 -3.49 -0.09
CA PHE A 46 6.95 -3.06 0.26
C PHE A 46 6.02 -4.26 0.28
N PHE A 47 5.53 -4.61 1.47
CA PHE A 47 4.51 -5.64 1.67
C PHE A 47 3.17 -4.93 1.88
N ASP A 48 2.47 -4.71 0.76
CA ASP A 48 1.13 -4.16 0.79
C ASP A 48 0.15 -5.17 1.37
N SER A 49 -0.70 -4.74 2.31
CA SER A 49 -1.82 -5.50 2.81
C SER A 49 -1.40 -6.91 3.25
N TYR A 50 -0.36 -7.00 4.08
CA TYR A 50 0.33 -8.26 4.42
C TYR A 50 -0.59 -9.32 5.03
N ASN A 51 -1.57 -8.90 5.84
CA ASN A 51 -2.57 -9.79 6.42
C ASN A 51 -3.67 -10.19 5.42
N HIS A 52 -3.81 -9.45 4.32
CA HIS A 52 -4.76 -9.74 3.27
C HIS A 52 -4.31 -10.97 2.46
N HIS A 53 -5.28 -11.77 2.02
CA HIS A 53 -5.13 -13.15 1.53
C HIS A 53 -4.27 -13.36 0.27
N LEU A 54 -3.52 -12.35 -0.19
CA LEU A 54 -2.76 -12.39 -1.44
C LEU A 54 -1.46 -13.23 -1.33
N ALA A 55 -0.89 -13.36 -0.14
CA ALA A 55 0.24 -14.26 0.09
C ALA A 55 -0.25 -15.65 0.55
N ALA A 56 0.18 -16.70 -0.16
CA ALA A 56 -0.03 -18.09 0.27
C ALA A 56 0.47 -18.28 1.72
N ALA A 57 -0.15 -19.18 2.48
CA ALA A 57 0.21 -19.44 3.88
C ALA A 57 1.72 -19.67 4.06
N ASP A 58 2.33 -20.43 3.14
CA ASP A 58 3.77 -20.73 3.14
C ASP A 58 4.64 -19.48 2.95
N THR A 59 4.17 -18.50 2.16
CA THR A 59 4.88 -17.24 1.96
C THR A 59 4.86 -16.39 3.22
N ARG A 60 3.70 -16.28 3.89
CA ARG A 60 3.60 -15.57 5.17
C ARG A 60 4.47 -16.22 6.22
N GLU A 61 4.46 -17.55 6.28
CA GLU A 61 5.30 -18.29 7.22
C GLU A 61 6.78 -18.11 6.93
N TRP A 62 7.19 -18.13 5.65
CA TRP A 62 8.57 -17.85 5.26
C TRP A 62 9.00 -16.42 5.62
N ILE A 63 8.17 -15.41 5.36
CA ILE A 63 8.46 -14.02 5.73
C ILE A 63 8.67 -13.92 7.25
N ARG A 64 7.75 -14.50 8.03
CA ARG A 64 7.75 -14.48 9.48
C ARG A 64 8.95 -15.18 10.10
N THR A 65 9.35 -16.33 9.54
CA THR A 65 10.36 -17.20 10.15
C THR A 65 11.76 -17.08 9.56
N ARG A 66 11.91 -16.51 8.35
CA ARG A 66 13.19 -16.39 7.66
C ARG A 66 13.55 -14.94 7.37
N PHE A 67 12.69 -14.22 6.66
CA PHE A 67 13.01 -12.87 6.19
C PHE A 67 13.10 -11.85 7.34
N MET A 68 12.07 -11.81 8.20
CA MET A 68 12.02 -10.84 9.30
C MET A 68 13.14 -11.07 10.34
N PRO A 69 13.44 -12.32 10.77
CA PRO A 69 14.60 -12.57 11.61
C PRO A 69 15.93 -12.14 10.98
N TRP A 70 16.11 -12.34 9.68
CA TRP A 70 17.29 -11.85 8.97
C TRP A 70 17.37 -10.32 8.94
N LEU A 71 16.24 -9.63 8.74
CA LEU A 71 16.14 -8.16 8.77
C LEU A 71 16.56 -7.57 10.12
N ALA A 72 16.46 -8.35 11.21
CA ALA A 72 16.92 -7.96 12.53
C ALA A 72 18.46 -8.00 12.70
N THR A 73 19.19 -8.55 11.72
CA THR A 73 20.66 -8.71 11.77
C THR A 73 21.39 -7.53 11.11
N PRO A 74 22.67 -7.29 11.45
CA PRO A 74 23.49 -6.27 10.78
C PRO A 74 23.71 -6.50 9.28
N ALA A 75 23.59 -7.75 8.81
CA ALA A 75 23.75 -8.07 7.39
C ALA A 75 22.65 -7.44 6.51
N ALA A 76 21.54 -7.04 7.13
CA ALA A 76 20.44 -6.33 6.49
C ALA A 76 20.51 -4.81 6.71
N ASP A 77 21.59 -4.26 7.28
CA ASP A 77 21.78 -2.82 7.40
C ASP A 77 21.84 -2.23 5.97
N GLY A 78 20.81 -1.48 5.59
CA GLY A 78 20.59 -1.04 4.21
C GLY A 78 19.30 -1.57 3.57
N VAL A 79 18.58 -2.45 4.26
CA VAL A 79 17.25 -2.91 3.85
C VAL A 79 16.18 -2.27 4.71
N VAL A 80 15.16 -1.71 4.06
CA VAL A 80 13.95 -1.22 4.70
C VAL A 80 12.78 -2.08 4.25
N ALA A 81 12.08 -2.71 5.20
CA ALA A 81 10.81 -3.38 4.92
C ALA A 81 9.67 -2.51 5.44
N VAL A 82 8.80 -2.07 4.53
CA VAL A 82 7.55 -1.41 4.87
C VAL A 82 6.45 -2.44 4.77
N VAL A 83 5.78 -2.69 5.88
CA VAL A 83 4.65 -3.62 5.93
C VAL A 83 3.41 -2.84 6.29
N THR A 84 2.38 -2.97 5.46
CA THR A 84 1.07 -2.39 5.75
C THR A 84 0.13 -3.51 6.16
N GLU A 85 -0.57 -3.29 7.27
CA GLU A 85 -1.50 -4.24 7.86
C GLU A 85 -2.83 -3.51 8.07
N GLU A 86 -3.94 -4.16 7.75
CA GLU A 86 -5.24 -3.68 8.18
C GLU A 86 -5.37 -3.97 9.68
N ALA A 87 -5.65 -2.93 10.47
CA ALA A 87 -5.83 -3.08 11.90
C ALA A 87 -7.11 -3.87 12.18
N LEU A 88 -6.95 -5.11 12.66
CA LEU A 88 -8.07 -5.95 13.10
C LEU A 88 -8.42 -5.64 14.56
N PRO A 89 -9.70 -5.36 14.89
CA PRO A 89 -10.10 -5.05 16.27
C PRO A 89 -9.74 -6.19 17.24
N GLY A 90 -8.95 -5.87 18.27
CA GLY A 90 -8.57 -6.83 19.32
C GLY A 90 -7.29 -7.63 19.05
N GLU A 91 -6.62 -7.41 17.92
CA GLU A 91 -5.32 -8.04 17.63
C GLU A 91 -4.15 -7.10 17.98
N LEU A 92 -3.04 -7.68 18.44
CA LEU A 92 -1.81 -6.92 18.68
C LEU A 92 -1.25 -6.42 17.35
N GLN A 93 -0.85 -5.15 17.29
CA GLN A 93 -0.15 -4.56 16.15
C GLN A 93 1.14 -5.35 15.86
N THR A 94 1.22 -5.90 14.64
CA THR A 94 2.33 -6.67 14.05
C THR A 94 2.79 -7.91 14.84
N GLN A 95 2.77 -9.06 14.17
CA GLN A 95 3.39 -10.30 14.66
C GLN A 95 4.92 -10.32 14.58
N PHE A 96 5.55 -9.27 14.05
CA PHE A 96 7.00 -9.24 13.82
C PHE A 96 7.76 -8.83 15.08
N ARG A 97 8.76 -9.63 15.44
CA ARG A 97 9.65 -9.35 16.58
C ARG A 97 10.96 -8.76 16.08
N LEU A 98 10.95 -7.47 15.69
CA LEU A 98 12.14 -6.75 15.22
C LEU A 98 12.77 -5.82 16.30
N GLY A 99 12.19 -5.78 17.51
CA GLY A 99 12.71 -4.96 18.61
C GLY A 99 12.81 -3.49 18.23
N ALA A 100 13.95 -2.85 18.52
CA ALA A 100 14.19 -1.44 18.19
C ALA A 100 14.27 -1.13 16.68
N ARG A 101 14.36 -2.15 15.81
CA ARG A 101 14.31 -1.98 14.35
C ARG A 101 12.87 -1.91 13.81
N LEU A 102 11.87 -2.22 14.65
CA LEU A 102 10.47 -2.00 14.29
C LEU A 102 10.10 -0.55 14.58
N VAL A 103 9.61 0.17 13.56
CA VAL A 103 9.04 1.50 13.72
C VAL A 103 7.55 1.42 13.42
N PRO A 104 6.68 1.28 14.44
CA PRO A 104 5.24 1.30 14.21
C PRO A 104 4.82 2.69 13.76
N THR A 105 4.06 2.75 12.68
CA THR A 105 3.47 3.99 12.17
C THR A 105 1.98 3.77 12.05
N GLU A 106 1.21 4.50 12.85
CA GLU A 106 -0.25 4.48 12.75
C GLU A 106 -0.71 5.49 11.71
N LEU A 107 -1.55 5.03 10.78
CA LEU A 107 -2.25 5.90 9.84
C LEU A 107 -3.65 6.15 10.38
N HIS A 108 -4.00 7.43 10.47
CA HIS A 108 -5.32 7.87 10.91
C HIS A 108 -6.10 8.46 9.73
N ASP A 109 -7.41 8.52 9.91
CA ASP A 109 -8.29 9.26 9.02
C ASP A 109 -7.88 10.74 8.94
N LEU A 110 -8.05 11.33 7.76
CA LEU A 110 -7.81 12.75 7.52
C LEU A 110 -8.71 13.59 8.41
N THR A 111 -8.12 14.64 8.99
CA THR A 111 -8.87 15.63 9.76
C THR A 111 -9.57 16.63 8.82
N GLU A 112 -10.52 17.40 9.36
CA GLU A 112 -11.12 18.52 8.62
C GLU A 112 -10.07 19.50 8.10
N ARG A 113 -9.01 19.76 8.88
CA ARG A 113 -7.90 20.62 8.46
C ARG A 113 -7.20 20.05 7.22
N ASP A 114 -6.91 18.75 7.22
CA ASP A 114 -6.24 18.07 6.10
C ASP A 114 -7.12 18.11 4.85
N ILE A 115 -8.41 17.84 5.00
CA ILE A 115 -9.40 17.90 3.91
C ILE A 115 -9.45 19.31 3.31
N ARG A 116 -9.53 20.35 4.15
CA ARG A 116 -9.55 21.75 3.71
C ARG A 116 -8.28 22.13 2.97
N GLN A 117 -7.12 21.76 3.52
CA GLN A 117 -5.82 22.02 2.91
C GLN A 117 -5.71 21.31 1.56
N TYR A 118 -6.11 20.03 1.48
CA TYR A 118 -6.06 19.26 0.24
C TYR A 118 -6.91 19.89 -0.86
N LEU A 119 -8.17 20.24 -0.57
CA LEU A 119 -9.06 20.80 -1.60
C LEU A 119 -8.64 22.20 -2.03
N THR A 120 -8.30 23.09 -1.10
CA THR A 120 -8.11 24.52 -1.42
C THR A 120 -6.66 24.91 -1.74
N GLN A 121 -5.68 24.22 -1.16
CA GLN A 121 -4.27 24.60 -1.31
C GLN A 121 -3.50 23.65 -2.23
N ILE A 122 -3.84 22.36 -2.22
CA ILE A 122 -3.19 21.37 -3.09
C ILE A 122 -3.92 21.26 -4.42
N ARG A 123 -5.25 21.08 -4.39
CA ARG A 123 -6.09 20.95 -5.60
C ARG A 123 -6.60 22.29 -6.13
N LEU A 124 -6.44 23.38 -5.37
CA LEU A 124 -6.85 24.75 -5.75
C LEU A 124 -8.33 24.87 -6.15
N LEU A 125 -9.18 24.04 -5.54
CA LEU A 125 -10.62 24.03 -5.79
C LEU A 125 -11.33 25.06 -4.92
N THR A 126 -12.50 25.51 -5.38
CA THR A 126 -13.41 26.36 -4.61
C THR A 126 -14.75 25.64 -4.42
N PRO A 127 -14.85 24.67 -3.49
CA PRO A 127 -16.06 23.88 -3.33
C PRO A 127 -17.24 24.71 -2.85
N SER A 128 -18.44 24.37 -3.33
CA SER A 128 -19.71 24.84 -2.77
C SER A 128 -19.95 24.29 -1.36
N GLU A 129 -20.94 24.85 -0.65
CA GLU A 129 -21.29 24.38 0.70
C GLU A 129 -21.69 22.89 0.71
N ALA A 130 -22.45 22.44 -0.29
CA ALA A 130 -22.84 21.04 -0.40
C ALA A 130 -21.62 20.11 -0.59
N GLU A 131 -20.66 20.52 -1.42
CA GLU A 131 -19.43 19.77 -1.66
C GLU A 131 -18.50 19.78 -0.43
N TRP A 132 -18.50 20.85 0.36
CA TRP A 132 -17.83 20.86 1.65
C TRP A 132 -18.43 19.85 2.62
N GLN A 133 -19.76 19.82 2.75
CA GLN A 133 -20.43 18.85 3.62
C GLN A 133 -20.15 17.41 3.17
N GLU A 134 -20.16 17.16 1.86
CA GLU A 134 -19.80 15.86 1.30
C GLU A 134 -18.34 15.47 1.62
N ALA A 135 -17.40 16.38 1.37
CA ALA A 135 -15.98 16.15 1.63
C ALA A 135 -15.68 15.92 3.12
N LEU A 136 -16.30 16.67 4.03
CA LEU A 136 -16.09 16.50 5.47
C LEU A 136 -16.75 15.22 6.02
N THR A 137 -17.84 14.77 5.39
CA THR A 137 -18.56 13.56 5.79
C THR A 137 -17.84 12.30 5.29
N PHE A 138 -17.42 12.27 4.02
CA PHE A 138 -16.93 11.06 3.36
C PHE A 138 -15.44 11.10 2.98
N GLY A 139 -14.84 12.29 2.91
CA GLY A 139 -13.45 12.51 2.50
C GLY A 139 -12.40 12.26 3.58
N LYS A 140 -12.76 11.60 4.69
CA LYS A 140 -11.80 11.22 5.73
C LYS A 140 -10.75 10.20 5.24
N LYS A 141 -11.06 9.46 4.17
CA LYS A 141 -10.10 8.58 3.50
C LYS A 141 -9.49 9.30 2.28
N PRO A 142 -8.16 9.28 2.09
CA PRO A 142 -7.51 9.98 0.98
C PRO A 142 -8.04 9.62 -0.42
N ALA A 143 -8.30 8.33 -0.67
CA ALA A 143 -8.84 7.89 -1.97
C ALA A 143 -10.25 8.44 -2.25
N THR A 144 -11.12 8.44 -1.23
CA THR A 144 -12.46 9.03 -1.34
C THR A 144 -12.37 10.54 -1.56
N LEU A 145 -11.51 11.23 -0.81
CA LEU A 145 -11.31 12.66 -0.96
C LEU A 145 -10.79 13.05 -2.35
N ALA A 146 -9.84 12.29 -2.89
CA ALA A 146 -9.35 12.48 -4.25
C ALA A 146 -10.47 12.33 -5.28
N THR A 147 -11.36 11.36 -5.09
CA THR A 147 -12.51 11.12 -5.98
C THR A 147 -13.51 12.28 -5.92
N ILE A 148 -13.82 12.79 -4.72
CA ILE A 148 -14.67 13.97 -4.53
C ILE A 148 -14.03 15.20 -5.21
N ALA A 149 -12.72 15.41 -5.02
CA ALA A 149 -11.99 16.50 -5.66
C ALA A 149 -12.08 16.44 -7.20
N ASP A 150 -11.93 15.25 -7.79
CA ASP A 150 -12.05 15.06 -9.23
C ASP A 150 -13.46 15.39 -9.75
N VAL A 151 -14.51 15.08 -8.97
CA VAL A 151 -15.90 15.42 -9.33
C VAL A 151 -16.13 16.93 -9.29
N ILE A 152 -15.65 17.61 -8.24
CA ILE A 152 -15.74 19.08 -8.11
C ILE A 152 -15.01 19.76 -9.27
N GLU A 153 -13.80 19.30 -9.59
CA GLU A 153 -12.99 19.83 -10.68
C GLU A 153 -13.71 19.71 -12.03
N ARG A 154 -14.30 18.55 -12.33
CA ARG A 154 -15.04 18.33 -13.60
C ARG A 154 -16.27 19.23 -13.73
N ARG A 155 -17.01 19.47 -12.64
CA ARG A 155 -18.16 20.38 -12.64
C ARG A 155 -17.73 21.82 -12.86
N THR A 156 -16.67 22.25 -12.18
CA THR A 156 -16.10 23.59 -12.33
C THR A 156 -15.73 23.87 -13.79
N VAL A 157 -15.13 22.89 -14.48
CA VAL A 157 -14.78 22.99 -15.91
C VAL A 157 -16.02 23.03 -16.80
N GLN A 158 -17.07 22.25 -16.51
CA GLN A 158 -18.33 22.29 -17.26
C GLN A 158 -19.06 23.63 -17.11
N ASP A 159 -19.08 24.21 -15.91
CA ASP A 159 -19.72 25.50 -15.64
C ASP A 159 -18.89 26.69 -16.18
N SER A 160 -17.59 26.49 -16.38
CA SER A 160 -16.67 27.48 -16.97
C SER A 160 -16.59 27.42 -18.49
N ALA A 161 -17.17 26.38 -19.12
CA ALA A 161 -17.26 26.31 -20.57
C ALA A 161 -18.28 27.36 -21.04
N PRO A 162 -17.98 28.17 -22.08
CA PRO A 162 -18.98 29.07 -22.64
C PRO A 162 -20.18 28.24 -23.07
N GLY A 163 -21.35 28.54 -22.50
CA GLY A 163 -22.60 27.93 -22.93
C GLY A 163 -22.73 28.05 -24.46
N PRO A 164 -23.31 27.05 -25.15
CA PRO A 164 -23.63 27.23 -26.56
C PRO A 164 -24.40 28.54 -26.71
N PRO A 165 -24.12 29.34 -27.76
CA PRO A 165 -24.80 30.61 -27.98
C PRO A 165 -26.30 30.36 -27.89
N GLY A 166 -26.97 31.14 -27.05
CA GLY A 166 -28.28 30.83 -26.50
C GLY A 166 -29.29 30.40 -27.55
N ASP A 167 -29.80 29.18 -27.38
CA ASP A 167 -31.20 28.90 -27.66
C ASP A 167 -31.87 28.84 -26.29
N SER A 168 -32.71 29.82 -26.00
CA SER A 168 -33.53 29.75 -24.81
C SER A 168 -34.42 28.52 -24.97
N PHE A 169 -34.44 27.66 -23.96
CA PHE A 169 -35.34 26.51 -23.90
C PHE A 169 -36.83 26.91 -24.04
N TRP A 170 -37.14 28.20 -23.87
CA TRP A 170 -38.48 28.77 -23.95
C TRP A 170 -38.88 29.28 -25.35
N ASP A 171 -37.99 29.29 -26.34
CA ASP A 171 -38.33 29.77 -27.70
C ASP A 171 -39.04 28.73 -28.58
N ASN A 172 -39.29 27.52 -28.07
CA ASN A 172 -39.97 26.43 -28.80
C ASN A 172 -41.25 25.91 -28.12
N LEU A 173 -41.97 26.76 -27.39
CA LEU A 173 -43.36 26.49 -26.94
C LEU A 173 -44.36 27.36 -27.69
#